data_AF-A0A7C5TPZ6-F1
#
_entry.id   AF-A0A7C5TPZ6-F1
#
_cell.length_a   1.000
_cell.length_b   1.000
_cell.length_c   1.000
_cell.angle_alpha   90.00
_cell.angle_beta   90.00
_cell.angle_gamma   90.00
#
_symmetry.space_group_name_H-M   'P 1'
#
loop_
_entity.id
_entity.type
_entity.pdbx_description
1 polymer ?
#
loop_
_entity_poly.entity_id
_entity_poly.type
_entity_poly.pdbx_seq_one_letter_code
_entity_poly.pdbx_strand_id
1 'polypeptide(L)'
;MRIEDVEKSRKILGLGNASTLADIKEAYRSLARENHPDKGGNPEKFIEVGHAHKTLMDYVENYKYSFKPDDVTAQLAFERIRNNYMNDPMWGSGEHTKKEDE
;
A
#
# COMPACT_ATOMS: atom_id res chain seq x y z
N MET A 1 -7.11 1.61 21.13
CA MET A 1 -7.68 1.80 19.79
C MET A 1 -8.63 0.64 19.52
N ARG A 2 -9.88 0.91 19.16
CA ARG A 2 -10.90 -0.12 18.89
C ARG A 2 -10.98 -0.39 17.39
N ILE A 3 -11.44 -1.58 17.02
CA ILE A 3 -11.65 -1.96 15.61
C ILE A 3 -12.63 -1.00 14.92
N GLU A 4 -13.68 -0.58 15.64
CA GLU A 4 -14.67 0.39 15.20
C GLU A 4 -14.05 1.75 14.82
N ASP A 5 -13.04 2.20 15.56
CA ASP A 5 -12.35 3.47 15.31
C ASP A 5 -11.59 3.43 13.97
N VAL A 6 -10.95 2.30 13.68
CA VAL A 6 -10.23 2.06 12.42
C VAL A 6 -11.20 2.00 11.25
N GLU A 7 -12.32 1.27 11.40
CA GLU A 7 -13.32 1.18 10.34
C GLU A 7 -13.98 2.53 10.04
N LYS A 8 -14.31 3.29 11.07
CA LYS A 8 -14.85 4.65 10.92
C LYS A 8 -13.84 5.57 10.23
N SER A 9 -12.58 5.53 10.66
CA SER A 9 -11.51 6.35 10.07
C SER A 9 -11.26 6.01 8.60
N ARG A 10 -11.29 4.72 8.25
CA ARG A 10 -11.22 4.24 6.86
C ARG A 10 -12.35 4.82 6.01
N LYS A 11 -13.59 4.80 6.52
CA LYS A 11 -14.76 5.35 5.82
C LYS A 11 -14.68 6.86 5.65
N ILE A 12 -14.21 7.60 6.67
CA ILE A 12 -14.03 9.06 6.61
C ILE A 12 -13.01 9.45 5.51
N LEU A 13 -11.90 8.71 5.41
CA LEU A 13 -10.91 8.93 4.36
C LEU A 13 -11.30 8.36 2.99
N GLY A 14 -12.43 7.66 2.88
CA GLY A 14 -12.90 7.06 1.63
C GLY A 14 -12.04 5.88 1.14
N LEU A 15 -11.35 5.19 2.04
CA LEU A 15 -10.43 4.10 1.70
C LEU A 15 -11.15 2.76 1.55
N GLY A 16 -10.64 1.90 0.67
CA GLY A 16 -11.09 0.51 0.51
C GLY A 16 -10.71 -0.39 1.70
N ASN A 17 -11.09 -1.67 1.65
CA ASN A 17 -10.71 -2.64 2.69
C ASN A 17 -9.21 -2.95 2.70
N ALA A 18 -8.52 -2.70 1.58
CA ALA A 18 -7.07 -2.77 1.45
C ALA A 18 -6.60 -1.44 0.87
N SER A 19 -5.62 -0.82 1.52
CA SER A 19 -5.01 0.44 1.09
C SER A 19 -3.59 0.50 1.62
N THR A 20 -2.70 1.13 0.86
CA THR A 20 -1.31 1.33 1.24
C THR A 20 -1.15 2.59 2.10
N LEU A 21 0.01 2.72 2.74
CA LEU A 21 0.36 3.94 3.48
C LEU A 21 0.42 5.17 2.56
N ALA A 22 0.74 4.98 1.28
CA ALA A 22 0.68 6.05 0.28
C ALA A 22 -0.76 6.51 0.05
N ASP A 23 -1.69 5.58 -0.11
CA ASP A 23 -3.12 5.86 -0.33
C ASP A 23 -3.73 6.62 0.86
N ILE A 24 -3.40 6.21 2.09
CA ILE A 24 -3.86 6.90 3.32
C ILE A 24 -3.40 8.37 3.31
N LYS A 25 -2.12 8.61 2.99
CA LYS A 25 -1.55 9.97 2.94
C LYS A 25 -2.11 10.79 1.79
N GLU A 26 -2.38 10.17 0.66
CA GLU A 26 -2.98 10.83 -0.50
C GLU A 26 -4.43 11.25 -0.23
N ALA A 27 -5.24 10.33 0.30
CA ALA A 27 -6.62 10.59 0.69
C ALA A 27 -6.72 11.74 1.69
N TYR A 28 -5.87 11.72 2.73
CA TYR A 28 -5.78 12.82 3.70
C TYR A 28 -5.43 14.15 3.01
N ARG A 29 -4.39 14.20 2.17
CA ARG A 29 -3.97 15.43 1.47
C ARG A 29 -5.05 15.97 0.53
N SER A 30 -5.81 15.08 -0.11
CA SER A 30 -6.93 15.46 -0.96
C SER A 30 -8.04 16.12 -0.15
N LEU A 31 -8.53 15.42 0.88
CA LEU A 31 -9.63 15.88 1.74
C LEU A 31 -9.27 17.13 2.55
N ALA A 32 -8.03 17.23 3.02
CA ALA A 32 -7.52 18.40 3.73
C ALA A 32 -7.50 19.65 2.84
N ARG A 33 -7.18 19.49 1.54
CA ARG A 33 -7.17 20.59 0.58
C ARG A 33 -8.59 21.05 0.22
N GLU A 34 -9.52 20.13 0.14
CA GLU A 34 -10.94 20.39 -0.14
C GLU A 34 -11.66 21.06 1.02
N ASN A 35 -11.42 20.59 2.26
CA ASN A 35 -12.09 21.08 3.46
C ASN A 35 -11.31 22.18 4.19
N HIS A 36 -10.25 22.74 3.61
CA HIS A 36 -9.41 23.72 4.28
C HIS A 36 -10.21 24.98 4.67
N PRO A 37 -10.15 25.44 5.94
CA PRO A 37 -10.94 26.59 6.41
C PRO A 37 -10.63 27.87 5.63
N ASP A 38 -9.36 28.14 5.31
CA ASP A 38 -8.96 29.32 4.52
C ASP A 38 -9.55 29.35 3.10
N LYS A 39 -9.96 28.20 2.56
CA LYS A 39 -10.60 28.09 1.24
C LYS A 39 -12.13 28.09 1.31
N GLY A 40 -12.70 28.35 2.49
CA GLY A 40 -14.15 28.29 2.73
C GLY A 40 -14.67 26.87 2.92
N GLY A 41 -13.80 25.90 3.21
CA GLY A 41 -14.19 24.53 3.55
C GLY A 41 -14.76 24.42 4.97
N ASN A 42 -15.34 23.27 5.28
CA ASN A 42 -15.93 23.03 6.60
C ASN A 42 -14.83 22.67 7.63
N PRO A 43 -14.61 23.50 8.67
CA PRO A 43 -13.59 23.26 9.68
C PRO A 43 -13.84 21.99 10.51
N GLU A 44 -15.09 21.61 10.74
CA GLU A 44 -15.43 20.38 11.48
C GLU A 44 -15.01 19.14 10.70
N LYS A 45 -15.25 19.13 9.38
CA LYS A 45 -14.80 18.04 8.50
C LYS A 45 -13.28 17.96 8.43
N PHE A 46 -12.60 19.11 8.41
CA PHE A 46 -11.14 19.14 8.40
C PHE A 46 -10.56 18.51 9.68
N ILE A 47 -11.14 18.84 10.83
CA ILE A 47 -10.77 18.23 12.12
C ILE A 47 -11.05 16.73 12.10
N GLU A 48 -12.23 16.30 11.65
CA GLU A 48 -12.62 14.89 11.57
C GLU A 48 -11.66 14.08 10.67
N VAL A 49 -11.31 14.60 9.50
CA VAL A 49 -10.34 14.00 8.58
C VAL A 49 -8.94 13.92 9.21
N GLY A 50 -8.52 14.94 9.96
CA GLY A 50 -7.27 14.92 10.72
C GLY A 50 -7.23 13.83 11.79
N HIS A 51 -8.32 13.69 12.55
CA HIS A 51 -8.46 12.63 13.55
C HIS A 51 -8.43 11.24 12.90
N ALA A 52 -9.18 11.04 11.82
CA ALA A 52 -9.21 9.76 11.09
C ALA A 52 -7.82 9.37 10.58
N HIS A 53 -7.09 10.31 9.97
CA HIS A 53 -5.72 10.07 9.51
C HIS A 53 -4.81 9.68 10.67
N LYS A 54 -4.87 10.37 11.81
CA LYS A 54 -4.07 10.05 12.99
C LYS A 54 -4.35 8.63 13.49
N THR A 55 -5.62 8.25 13.61
CA THR A 55 -6.00 6.90 14.06
C THR A 55 -5.48 5.81 13.12
N LEU A 56 -5.56 5.99 11.80
CA LEU A 56 -5.02 5.02 10.86
C LEU A 56 -3.49 4.98 10.88
N MET A 57 -2.82 6.12 11.01
CA MET A 57 -1.36 6.15 11.13
C MET A 57 -0.90 5.43 12.41
N ASP A 58 -1.54 5.69 13.55
CA ASP A 58 -1.25 4.96 14.80
C ASP A 58 -1.44 3.44 14.62
N TYR A 59 -2.45 3.00 13.85
CA TYR A 59 -2.63 1.58 13.53
C TYR A 59 -1.50 1.00 12.67
N VAL A 60 -1.14 1.69 11.59
CA VAL A 60 -0.15 1.19 10.63
C VAL A 60 1.28 1.27 11.18
N GLU A 61 1.61 2.33 11.94
CA GLU A 61 2.95 2.53 12.52
C GLU A 61 3.26 1.49 13.61
N ASN A 62 2.25 1.02 14.34
CA ASN A 62 2.41 -0.04 15.34
C ASN A 62 2.48 -1.45 14.72
N TYR A 63 2.32 -1.57 13.40
CA TYR A 63 2.42 -2.87 12.73
C TYR A 63 3.88 -3.33 12.67
N LYS A 64 4.16 -4.50 13.22
CA LYS A 64 5.50 -5.09 13.23
C LYS A 64 5.75 -5.84 11.92
N TYR A 65 6.78 -5.43 11.20
CA TYR A 65 7.24 -6.13 10.00
C TYR A 65 8.24 -7.22 10.38
N SER A 66 8.12 -8.38 9.75
CA SER A 66 9.12 -9.45 9.83
C SER A 66 10.01 -9.39 8.59
N PHE A 67 11.32 -9.33 8.80
CA PHE A 67 12.32 -9.36 7.72
C PHE A 67 12.90 -10.76 7.50
N LYS A 68 12.24 -11.80 8.03
CA LYS A 68 12.65 -13.17 7.76
C LYS A 68 12.49 -13.44 6.25
N PRO A 69 13.44 -14.14 5.63
CA PRO A 69 13.38 -14.45 4.20
C PRO A 69 12.06 -15.10 3.78
N ASP A 70 11.50 -15.96 4.61
CA ASP A 70 10.22 -16.65 4.35
C ASP A 70 9.03 -15.68 4.33
N ASP A 71 8.96 -14.74 5.27
CA ASP A 71 7.87 -13.76 5.35
C ASP A 71 7.95 -12.74 4.20
N VAL A 72 9.17 -12.33 3.85
CA VAL A 72 9.42 -11.41 2.72
C VAL A 72 9.09 -12.07 1.39
N THR A 73 9.47 -13.35 1.19
CA THR A 73 9.17 -14.08 -0.05
C THR A 73 7.68 -14.40 -0.20
N ALA A 74 6.95 -14.55 0.90
CA ALA A 74 5.48 -14.64 0.87
C ALA A 74 4.83 -13.32 0.46
N GLN A 75 5.33 -12.17 0.94
CA GLN A 75 4.84 -10.85 0.56
C GLN A 75 5.18 -10.51 -0.90
N LEU A 76 6.35 -10.90 -1.38
CA LEU A 76 6.82 -10.69 -2.75
C LEU A 76 6.45 -11.85 -3.68
N ALA A 77 5.37 -12.60 -3.42
CA ALA A 77 5.00 -13.81 -4.16
C ALA A 77 5.00 -13.62 -5.70
N PHE A 78 4.65 -12.42 -6.17
CA PHE A 78 4.70 -12.07 -7.60
C PHE A 78 6.14 -11.97 -8.15
N GLU A 79 7.07 -11.46 -7.34
CA GLU A 79 8.49 -11.38 -7.65
C GLU A 79 9.18 -12.75 -7.59
N ARG A 80 8.72 -13.61 -6.68
CA ARG A 80 9.14 -15.01 -6.59
C ARG A 80 8.70 -15.81 -7.83
N ILE A 81 7.44 -15.65 -8.26
CA ILE A 81 6.94 -16.25 -9.50
C ILE A 81 7.73 -15.70 -10.70
N ARG A 82 7.95 -14.37 -10.78
CA ARG A 82 8.74 -13.73 -11.84
C ARG A 82 10.19 -14.23 -11.88
N ASN A 83 10.88 -14.33 -10.75
CA ASN A 83 12.27 -14.79 -10.70
C ASN A 83 12.41 -16.28 -11.04
N ASN A 84 11.42 -17.10 -10.65
CA ASN A 84 11.37 -18.51 -11.07
C ASN A 84 11.03 -18.65 -12.55
N TYR A 85 10.11 -17.84 -13.10
CA TYR A 85 9.76 -17.86 -14.53
C TYR A 85 10.87 -17.30 -15.43
N MET A 86 11.57 -16.24 -15.01
CA MET A 86 12.64 -15.62 -15.80
C MET A 86 13.91 -16.47 -15.88
N ASN A 87 14.14 -17.34 -14.89
CA ASN A 87 15.28 -18.28 -14.86
C ASN A 87 14.89 -19.72 -15.27
N ASP A 88 13.65 -19.96 -15.72
CA ASP A 88 13.21 -21.27 -16.19
C ASP A 88 13.72 -21.49 -17.63
N PRO A 89 14.56 -22.51 -17.91
CA PRO A 89 15.04 -22.82 -19.26
C PRO A 89 13.92 -23.08 -20.29
N MET A 90 12.69 -23.33 -19.84
CA MET A 90 11.53 -23.58 -20.69
C MET A 90 10.80 -22.28 -21.12
N TRP A 91 11.00 -21.16 -20.42
CA TRP A 91 10.28 -19.88 -20.69
C TRP A 91 11.13 -18.60 -20.57
N GLY A 92 12.30 -18.65 -19.94
CA GLY A 92 13.29 -17.57 -19.82
C GLY A 92 14.31 -17.66 -20.96
N SER A 93 14.31 -16.64 -21.82
CA SER A 93 15.20 -16.42 -22.99
C SER A 93 16.22 -17.53 -23.24
N GLY A 94 15.81 -18.53 -24.04
CA GLY A 94 16.74 -19.51 -24.58
C GLY A 94 17.88 -18.78 -25.29
N GLU A 95 19.09 -18.96 -24.80
CA GLU A 95 20.28 -18.69 -25.59
C GLU A 95 20.19 -19.59 -26.84
N HIS A 96 19.74 -19.02 -27.95
CA HIS A 96 20.01 -19.56 -29.27
C HIS A 96 21.51 -19.38 -29.57
N THR A 97 22.34 -20.19 -28.91
CA THR A 97 23.65 -20.49 -29.45
C THR A 97 23.42 -21.39 -30.66
N LYS A 98 23.32 -20.76 -31.84
CA LYS A 98 23.45 -21.47 -33.11
C LYS A 98 24.78 -22.20 -33.07
N LYS A 99 24.75 -23.52 -32.89
CA LYS A 99 25.88 -24.37 -33.24
C LYS A 99 25.97 -24.31 -34.75
N GLU A 100 27.00 -23.63 -35.24
CA GLU A 100 27.45 -23.76 -36.63
C GLU A 100 28.09 -25.14 -36.73
N ASP A 101 27.51 -25.96 -37.59
CA ASP A 101 27.99 -27.30 -37.94
C ASP A 101 29.31 -27.19 -38.73
N GLU A 102 30.33 -27.96 -38.31
CA GLU A 102 31.55 -28.28 -39.08
C GLU A 102 31.73 -29.80 -39.15
#